data_AF-A0A1C5T733-F1
#
_entry.id   AF-A0A1C5T733-F1
#
_cell.length_a   1.000
_cell.length_b   1.000
_cell.length_c   1.000
_cell.angle_alpha   90.00
_cell.angle_beta   90.00
_cell.angle_gamma   90.00
#
_symmetry.space_group_name_H-M   'P 1'
#
loop_
_entity.id
_entity.type
_entity.pdbx_description
1 polymer ?
#
loop_
_entity_poly.entity_id
_entity_poly.type
_entity_poly.pdbx_seq_one_letter_code
_entity_poly.pdbx_strand_id
1 'polypeptide(L)' 'MRFRRSLLLVMALIVGGGLGAVLLPKFEPVKIILFFAICSVLGEVFCRIDQRISKK' A
#
# COMPACT_ATOMS: atom_id res chain seq x y z
N MET A 1 16.87 1.06 -12.35
CA MET A 1 15.44 0.68 -12.22
C MET A 1 15.08 -0.08 -10.93
N ARG A 2 15.93 -0.94 -10.35
CA ARG A 2 15.63 -1.68 -9.09
C ARG A 2 15.40 -0.79 -7.85
N PHE A 3 16.21 0.25 -7.64
CA PHE A 3 16.16 1.08 -6.43
C PHE A 3 14.83 1.84 -6.25
N ARG A 4 14.22 2.31 -7.35
CA ARG A 4 12.90 2.97 -7.34
C ARG A 4 11.76 2.02 -6.96
N ARG A 5 11.82 0.77 -7.45
CA ARG A 5 10.88 -0.30 -7.04
C ARG A 5 11.00 -0.62 -5.56
N SER A 6 12.23 -0.70 -5.05
CA SER A 6 12.48 -0.92 -3.62
C SER A 6 11.92 0.22 -2.75
N LEU A 7 12.10 1.48 -3.19
CA LEU A 7 11.54 2.65 -2.51
C LEU A 7 10.00 2.63 -2.47
N LEU A 8 9.36 2.24 -3.58
CA LEU A 8 7.90 2.09 -3.63
C LEU A 8 7.42 0.98 -2.68
N LEU A 9 8.12 -0.15 -2.62
CA LEU A 9 7.80 -1.21 -1.68
C LEU A 9 7.96 -0.77 -0.23
N VAL A 10 9.03 -0.04 0.11
CA VAL A 10 9.24 0.50 1.46
C VAL A 10 8.12 1.46 1.84
N MET A 11 7.73 2.37 0.93
CA MET A 11 6.60 3.27 1.15
C MET A 11 5.28 2.51 1.34
N ALA A 12 5.01 1.50 0.52
CA ALA A 12 3.83 0.66 0.66
C ALA A 12 3.81 -0.07 2.02
N LEU A 13 4.96 -0.56 2.48
CA LEU A 13 5.10 -1.23 3.76
C LEU A 13 4.85 -0.28 4.94
N ILE A 14 5.41 0.94 4.90
CA ILE A 14 5.25 1.94 5.95
C ILE A 14 3.79 2.38 6.02
N VAL A 15 3.17 2.69 4.88
CA VAL A 15 1.78 3.17 4.85
C VAL A 15 0.80 2.06 5.20
N GLY A 16 0.98 0.85 4.66
CA GLY A 16 0.15 -0.30 4.97
C GLY A 16 0.30 -0.77 6.41
N GLY A 17 1.54 -0.83 6.92
CA GLY A 17 1.82 -1.18 8.32
C GLY A 17 1.30 -0.14 9.31
N GLY A 18 1.46 1.15 9.00
CA GLY A 18 0.93 2.26 9.80
C GLY A 18 -0.59 2.28 9.84
N LEU A 19 -1.26 2.15 8.69
CA LEU A 19 -2.71 1.99 8.65
C LEU A 19 -3.17 0.75 9.40
N GLY A 20 -2.47 -0.38 9.25
CA GLY A 20 -2.79 -1.62 9.95
C GLY A 20 -2.74 -1.44 11.47
N ALA A 21 -1.69 -0.81 11.99
CA ALA A 21 -1.53 -0.54 13.42
C ALA A 21 -2.64 0.37 14.00
N VAL A 22 -3.15 1.32 13.21
CA VAL A 22 -4.22 2.25 13.64
C VAL A 22 -5.61 1.64 13.47
N LEU A 23 -5.84 0.88 12.40
CA LEU A 23 -7.17 0.45 11.98
C LEU A 23 -7.53 -0.96 12.49
N LEU A 24 -6.55 -1.84 12.74
CA LEU A 24 -6.75 -3.20 13.25
C LEU A 24 -6.71 -3.41 14.79
N PRO A 25 -6.46 -2.44 15.69
CA PRO A 25 -6.27 -2.76 17.11
C PRO A 25 -7.55 -3.24 17.81
N LYS A 26 -8.73 -3.05 17.20
CA LYS A 26 -10.02 -3.51 17.73
C LYS A 26 -10.68 -4.66 16.96
N PHE A 27 -9.98 -5.26 15.97
CA PHE A 27 -10.47 -6.42 15.19
C PHE A 27 -11.96 -6.33 14.79
N GLU A 28 -12.41 -5.14 14.39
CA GLU A 28 -13.77 -4.98 13.86
C GLU A 28 -13.78 -5.40 12.38
N PRO A 29 -14.68 -6.31 11.96
CA PRO A 29 -14.71 -6.81 10.58
C PRO A 29 -14.91 -5.69 9.56
N VAL A 30 -15.65 -4.63 9.93
CA VAL A 30 -15.83 -3.42 9.11
C VAL A 30 -14.51 -2.70 8.85
N LYS A 31 -13.65 -2.58 9.86
CA LYS A 31 -12.33 -1.94 9.74
C LYS A 31 -11.36 -2.78 8.93
N ILE A 32 -11.46 -4.10 8.98
CA ILE A 32 -10.68 -5.02 8.14
C ILE A 32 -11.06 -4.86 6.66
N ILE A 33 -12.37 -4.82 6.35
CA ILE A 33 -12.85 -4.60 4.98
C ILE A 33 -12.40 -3.23 4.47
N LEU A 34 -12.48 -2.19 5.31
CA LEU A 34 -12.02 -0.84 4.97
C LEU A 34 -10.50 -0.81 4.73
N PHE A 35 -9.72 -1.48 5.58
CA PHE A 35 -8.28 -1.63 5.40
C PHE A 35 -7.94 -2.29 4.06
N PHE A 36 -8.65 -3.38 3.73
CA PHE A 36 -8.43 -4.11 2.48
C PHE A 36 -8.79 -3.26 1.25
N ALA A 37 -9.88 -2.49 1.32
CA ALA A 37 -10.28 -1.56 0.27
C ALA A 37 -9.20 -0.49 0.04
N ILE A 38 -8.68 0.12 1.12
CA ILE A 38 -7.62 1.12 1.04
C ILE A 38 -6.33 0.52 0.48
N CYS A 39 -5.94 -0.69 0.94
CA CYS A 39 -4.77 -1.39 0.43
C CYS A 39 -4.88 -1.75 -1.06
N SER A 40 -6.06 -2.15 -1.55
CA SER A 40 -6.29 -2.39 -2.98
C SER A 40 -6.08 -1.14 -3.81
N VAL A 41 -6.65 0.00 -3.39
CA VAL A 41 -6.47 1.28 -4.10
C VAL A 41 -5.01 1.70 -4.07
N LEU A 42 -4.34 1.58 -2.92
CA LEU A 42 -2.90 1.86 -2.80
C LEU A 42 -2.08 0.99 -3.75
N GLY A 43 -2.35 -0.32 -3.79
CA GLY A 43 -1.67 -1.26 -4.68
C GLY A 43 -1.79 -0.87 -6.14
N GLU A 44 -2.97 -0.44 -6.57
CA GLU A 44 -3.19 0.03 -7.94
C GLU A 44 -2.41 1.32 -8.24
N VAL A 45 -2.38 2.27 -7.31
CA VAL A 45 -1.58 3.50 -7.42
C VAL A 45 -0.08 3.17 -7.52
N PHE A 46 0.43 2.29 -6.66
CA PHE A 46 1.82 1.82 -6.71
C PHE A 46 2.15 1.14 -8.04
N CYS A 47 1.23 0.30 -8.56
CA CYS A 47 1.38 -0.37 -9.84
C CYS A 47 1.41 0.63 -11.01
N ARG A 48 0.56 1.65 -10.99
CA ARG A 48 0.56 2.73 -11.99
C ARG A 48 1.85 3.55 -11.96
N ILE A 49 2.36 3.85 -10.77
CA ILE A 49 3.64 4.56 -10.60
C ILE A 49 4.79 3.69 -11.12
N ASP A 50 4.82 2.40 -10.78
CA ASP A 50 5.82 1.44 -11.27
C ASP A 50 5.82 1.37 -12.80
N GLN A 51 4.64 1.25 -13.43
CA GLN A 51 4.49 1.26 -14.88
C GLN A 51 4.99 2.57 -15.51
N ARG A 52 4.70 3.74 -14.92
CA ARG A 52 5.23 5.02 -15.42
C ARG A 52 6.76 5.11 -15.31
N ILE A 53 7.33 4.54 -14.26
CA ILE A 53 8.78 4.53 -14.04
C ILE A 53 9.47 3.52 -14.98
N SER A 54 8.84 2.39 -15.26
CA SER A 54 9.40 1.35 -16.12
C SER A 54 9.28 1.66 -17.61
N LYS A 55 8.36 2.55 -18.01
CA LYS A 55 8.17 2.98 -19.40
C LYS A 55 9.10 4.14 -19.82
N LYS A 56 9.94 4.63 -18.90
CA LYS A 56 10.89 5.73 -19.10
C LYS A 56 12.31 5.22 -18.94
#